data_AF-A0A1K1NBU8-F1
#
_entry.id   AF-A0A1K1NBU8-F1
#
_cell.length_a   1.000
_cell.length_b   1.000
_cell.length_c   1.000
_cell.angle_alpha   90.00
_cell.angle_beta   90.00
_cell.angle_gamma   90.00
#
_symmetry.space_group_name_H-M   'P 1'
#
loop_
_entity.id
_entity.type
_entity.pdbx_description
1 polymer ?
#
loop_
_entity_poly.entity_id
_entity_poly.type
_entity_poly.pdbx_seq_one_letter_code
_entity_poly.pdbx_strand_id
1 'polypeptide(L)'
;MSAKAFDALSKSSDVSSVPQTAQSQVNQDDEDRKKLLAIRKRNLIRFGSLAVLAFVVWLFATIAWFTSNRSVEGSGMQIKAGGMPFELKTSGTTALYQTRTNEIFPNAPSASTTSGGNPTISWLVNQGSNINNYNGSDKTLKEITKIDSSDYGLGPGSNGILKFTVVPTNPDAQLNLRFTTVLKGYSADYDDDGYEIDTKALTDISDENINRYLSGHILFFYELRDGSNTNIVMIENNEFEMSFTGETEVTLYWVWPETLRNILNRNITGLDDSSAQNEIRKLLFAHPELFLERTGTPSDSSKPYDEISIASLTDENISSVSEDILTTTKKYEKYSGWYNNADQTLGDSVSYVSFELTAELNNSIE
;
A
#
# COMPACT_ATOMS: atom_id res chain seq x y z
N MET A 1 -10.65 -37.43 34.93
CA MET A 1 -11.37 -37.80 36.17
C MET A 1 -10.54 -37.34 37.36
N SER A 2 -11.17 -36.62 38.30
CA SER A 2 -10.80 -36.35 39.70
C SER A 2 -9.43 -35.74 40.01
N ALA A 3 -9.26 -34.76 40.90
CA ALA A 3 -10.13 -34.07 41.85
C ALA A 3 -9.48 -32.70 42.10
N LYS A 4 -10.20 -31.59 41.94
CA LYS A 4 -10.73 -30.78 43.04
C LYS A 4 -9.66 -30.46 44.09
N ALA A 5 -9.16 -29.23 44.07
CA ALA A 5 -9.66 -28.13 44.91
C ALA A 5 -9.05 -28.25 46.30
N PHE A 6 -8.14 -27.32 46.64
CA PHE A 6 -8.46 -26.13 47.43
C PHE A 6 -8.83 -26.49 48.88
N ASP A 7 -8.24 -25.72 49.79
CA ASP A 7 -8.49 -25.71 51.22
C ASP A 7 -7.99 -26.91 52.01
N ALA A 8 -6.88 -26.73 52.71
CA ALA A 8 -6.96 -25.99 53.97
C ALA A 8 -5.57 -25.91 54.61
N LEU A 9 -5.10 -24.67 54.78
CA LEU A 9 -4.39 -24.30 56.00
C LEU A 9 -5.11 -24.92 57.21
N SER A 10 -4.39 -25.58 58.11
CA SER A 10 -4.57 -25.44 59.57
C SER A 10 -3.91 -26.60 60.33
N LYS A 11 -2.99 -26.21 61.24
CA LYS A 11 -2.49 -26.91 62.43
C LYS A 11 -1.47 -28.03 62.15
N SER A 12 -0.18 -27.81 62.43
CA SER A 12 0.45 -27.80 63.77
C SER A 12 0.07 -29.06 64.56
N SER A 13 0.94 -29.79 65.24
CA SER A 13 2.32 -29.59 65.68
C SER A 13 2.62 -30.89 66.44
N ASP A 14 3.80 -31.48 66.29
CA ASP A 14 4.52 -32.05 67.44
C ASP A 14 5.96 -32.34 67.02
N VAL A 15 6.84 -31.50 67.53
CA VAL A 15 8.29 -31.63 67.45
C VAL A 15 8.75 -32.27 68.75
N SER A 16 9.51 -33.36 68.64
CA SER A 16 10.48 -33.80 69.65
C SER A 16 11.39 -34.87 69.04
N SER A 17 12.70 -34.90 69.19
CA SER A 17 13.72 -33.90 69.55
C SER A 17 15.07 -34.63 69.39
N VAL A 18 15.99 -34.09 68.59
CA VAL A 18 17.43 -34.30 68.78
C VAL A 18 18.11 -32.97 68.44
N PRO A 19 18.97 -32.43 69.32
CA PRO A 19 19.21 -31.00 69.41
C PRO A 19 20.27 -30.53 68.39
N GLN A 20 19.86 -29.67 67.46
CA GLN A 20 20.78 -28.70 66.89
C GLN A 20 20.61 -27.39 67.65
N THR A 21 21.71 -26.94 68.23
CA THR A 21 21.84 -25.77 69.09
C THR A 21 21.18 -24.53 68.48
N ALA A 22 20.50 -23.74 69.32
CA ALA A 22 19.82 -22.49 68.93
C ALA A 22 20.75 -21.47 68.24
N GLN A 23 22.07 -21.59 68.42
CA GLN A 23 23.06 -20.81 67.68
C GLN A 23 23.32 -21.32 66.25
N SER A 24 23.12 -22.62 65.95
CA SER A 24 23.38 -23.18 64.62
C SER A 24 22.26 -22.84 63.63
N GLN A 25 20.98 -22.89 64.05
CA GLN A 25 19.86 -22.50 63.18
C GLN A 25 19.85 -20.99 62.92
N VAL A 26 20.13 -20.15 63.93
CA VAL A 26 20.20 -18.68 63.75
C VAL A 26 21.38 -18.28 62.86
N ASN A 27 22.54 -18.94 62.99
CA ASN A 27 23.69 -18.65 62.12
C ASN A 27 23.51 -19.17 60.68
N GLN A 28 22.85 -20.32 60.47
CA GLN A 28 22.51 -20.82 59.14
C GLN A 28 21.44 -19.95 58.47
N ASP A 29 20.39 -19.56 59.19
CA ASP A 29 19.35 -18.65 58.68
C ASP A 29 19.94 -17.26 58.35
N ASP A 30 20.88 -16.74 59.15
CA ASP A 30 21.54 -15.46 58.87
C ASP A 30 22.56 -15.54 57.71
N GLU A 31 23.30 -16.65 57.58
CA GLU A 31 24.19 -16.93 56.44
C GLU A 31 23.39 -17.08 55.13
N ASP A 32 22.29 -17.84 55.15
CA ASP A 32 21.44 -18.08 54.00
C ASP A 32 20.64 -16.83 53.64
N ARG A 33 20.18 -16.03 54.61
CA ARG A 33 19.63 -14.69 54.37
C ARG A 33 20.66 -13.74 53.77
N LYS A 34 21.91 -13.74 54.24
CA LYS A 34 23.00 -12.93 53.66
C LYS A 34 23.31 -13.34 52.22
N LYS A 35 23.33 -14.65 51.92
CA LYS A 35 23.52 -15.18 50.55
C LYS A 35 22.34 -14.84 49.63
N LEU A 36 21.09 -14.97 50.10
CA LEU A 36 19.90 -14.57 49.36
C LEU A 36 19.84 -13.06 49.10
N LEU A 37 20.22 -12.24 50.09
CA LEU A 37 20.32 -10.79 49.94
C LEU A 37 21.46 -10.40 48.98
N ALA A 38 22.60 -11.10 49.00
CA ALA A 38 23.70 -10.88 48.07
C ALA A 38 23.33 -11.25 46.63
N ILE A 39 22.60 -12.37 46.43
CA ILE A 39 22.08 -12.79 45.12
C ILE A 39 21.03 -11.79 44.62
N ARG A 40 20.10 -11.33 45.47
CA ARG A 40 19.10 -10.30 45.11
C ARG A 40 19.76 -8.97 44.76
N LYS A 41 20.78 -8.53 45.51
CA LYS A 41 21.55 -7.30 45.18
C LYS A 41 22.31 -7.44 43.85
N ARG A 42 22.94 -8.59 43.59
CA ARG A 42 23.66 -8.85 42.33
C ARG A 42 22.70 -8.88 41.12
N ASN A 43 21.52 -9.46 41.28
CA ASN A 43 20.50 -9.45 40.23
C ASN A 43 19.87 -8.06 40.06
N LEU A 44 19.62 -7.31 41.14
CA LEU A 44 19.07 -5.94 41.08
C LEU A 44 20.02 -4.95 40.40
N ILE A 45 21.34 -5.08 40.60
CA ILE A 45 22.36 -4.27 39.90
C ILE A 45 22.41 -4.61 38.41
N ARG A 46 22.26 -5.89 38.05
CA ARG A 46 22.16 -6.34 36.65
C ARG A 46 20.85 -5.86 35.97
N PHE A 47 19.72 -5.85 36.69
CA PHE A 47 18.47 -5.28 36.19
C PHE A 47 18.50 -3.75 36.10
N GLY A 48 19.13 -3.06 37.06
CA GLY A 48 19.28 -1.60 37.03
C GLY A 48 20.16 -1.11 35.88
N SER A 49 21.29 -1.79 35.62
CA SER A 49 22.17 -1.46 34.49
C SER A 49 21.52 -1.78 33.13
N LEU A 50 20.76 -2.88 33.03
CA LEU A 50 20.01 -3.21 31.81
C LEU A 50 18.87 -2.21 31.57
N ALA A 51 18.17 -1.76 32.61
CA ALA A 51 17.12 -0.75 32.48
C ALA A 51 17.66 0.61 32.04
N VAL A 52 18.82 1.03 32.54
CA VAL A 52 19.49 2.26 32.09
C VAL A 52 19.94 2.14 30.63
N LEU A 53 20.52 1.00 30.24
CA LEU A 53 20.91 0.76 28.84
C LEU A 53 19.68 0.76 27.92
N ALA A 54 18.60 0.08 28.32
CA ALA A 54 17.35 0.05 27.56
C ALA A 54 16.72 1.45 27.44
N PHE A 55 16.79 2.26 28.50
CA PHE A 55 16.33 3.65 28.45
C PHE A 55 17.19 4.51 27.54
N VAL A 56 18.52 4.35 27.55
CA VAL A 56 19.44 5.05 26.64
C VAL A 56 19.21 4.62 25.19
N VAL A 57 19.03 3.32 24.93
CA VAL A 57 18.69 2.79 23.60
C VAL A 57 17.31 3.29 23.16
N TRP A 58 16.33 3.36 24.05
CA TRP A 58 15.02 3.95 23.77
C TRP A 58 15.10 5.46 23.50
N LEU A 59 15.98 6.18 24.21
CA LEU A 59 16.25 7.60 23.95
C LEU A 59 16.88 7.79 22.56
N PHE A 60 17.87 6.96 22.19
CA PHE A 60 18.45 7.02 20.85
C PHE A 60 17.48 6.53 19.78
N ALA A 61 16.61 5.55 20.05
CA ALA A 61 15.58 5.11 19.11
C ALA A 61 14.49 6.17 18.90
N THR A 62 14.12 6.90 19.97
CA THR A 62 13.20 8.04 19.85
C THR A 62 13.86 9.22 19.15
N ILE A 63 15.12 9.54 19.45
CA ILE A 63 15.90 10.56 18.71
C ILE A 63 16.06 10.13 17.25
N ALA A 64 16.38 8.87 16.95
CA ALA A 64 16.54 8.36 15.60
C ALA A 64 15.21 8.34 14.84
N TRP A 65 14.09 7.97 15.47
CA TRP A 65 12.76 8.07 14.87
C TRP A 65 12.37 9.53 14.60
N PHE A 66 12.73 10.45 15.51
CA PHE A 66 12.56 11.89 15.29
C PHE A 66 13.51 12.47 14.22
N THR A 67 14.72 11.96 14.11
CA THR A 67 15.75 12.43 13.15
C THR A 67 15.54 11.84 11.77
N SER A 68 15.04 10.60 11.69
CA SER A 68 14.76 9.89 10.43
C SER A 68 13.48 10.38 9.75
N ASN A 69 12.68 11.24 10.40
CA ASN A 69 11.43 11.73 9.85
C ASN A 69 11.40 13.23 9.53
N ARG A 70 12.47 14.00 9.80
CA ARG A 70 12.55 15.45 9.47
C ARG A 70 13.99 15.93 9.31
N SER A 71 14.28 16.69 8.25
CA SER A 71 15.50 17.49 8.14
C SER A 71 15.51 18.59 9.21
N VAL A 72 16.34 18.44 10.24
CA VAL A 72 16.47 19.41 11.33
C VAL A 72 17.62 20.37 11.02
N GLU A 73 17.31 21.60 10.59
CA GLU A 73 18.28 22.70 10.61
C GLU A 73 18.32 23.31 12.01
N GLY A 74 19.44 23.12 12.71
CA GLY A 74 19.66 23.63 14.06
C GLY A 74 20.37 24.98 14.08
N SER A 75 19.61 26.05 14.34
CA SER A 75 20.14 27.25 15.01
C SER A 75 19.22 27.58 16.18
N GLY A 76 19.83 27.78 17.36
CA GLY A 76 19.13 27.82 18.64
C GLY A 76 17.97 28.81 18.68
N MET A 77 16.88 28.37 19.30
CA MET A 77 15.76 29.19 19.78
C MET A 77 14.59 29.46 18.80
N GLN A 78 14.18 28.46 18.00
CA GLN A 78 12.77 28.18 17.67
C GLN A 78 12.72 26.87 16.88
N ILE A 79 12.20 25.79 17.49
CA ILE A 79 11.92 24.55 16.75
C ILE A 79 10.64 24.80 15.93
N LYS A 80 10.81 25.29 14.70
CA LYS A 80 9.80 25.15 13.65
C LYS A 80 10.26 24.01 12.76
N ALA A 81 9.36 23.11 12.40
CA ALA A 81 9.64 22.15 11.34
C ALA A 81 10.07 22.95 10.11
N GLY A 82 11.30 22.76 9.64
CA GLY A 82 11.71 23.26 8.33
C GLY A 82 10.76 22.68 7.31
N GLY A 83 10.31 23.49 6.36
CA GLY A 83 9.46 23.00 5.29
C GLY A 83 10.21 21.93 4.47
N MET A 84 9.48 21.02 3.82
CA MET A 84 10.12 20.12 2.85
C MET A 84 10.83 20.96 1.78
N PRO A 85 11.99 20.51 1.25
CA PRO A 85 12.76 21.28 0.26
C PRO A 85 12.13 21.21 -1.15
N PHE A 86 10.88 20.81 -1.24
CA PHE A 86 10.11 20.72 -2.46
C PHE A 86 8.61 20.89 -2.18
N GLU A 87 7.90 21.26 -3.24
CA GLU A 87 6.45 21.27 -3.32
C GLU A 87 6.01 20.38 -4.49
N LEU A 88 4.82 19.79 -4.39
CA LEU A 88 4.16 19.15 -5.52
C LEU A 88 3.08 20.10 -6.06
N LYS A 89 2.94 20.16 -7.38
CA LYS A 89 1.90 20.94 -8.07
C LYS A 89 1.08 20.08 -9.02
N THR A 90 -0.15 20.49 -9.27
CA THR A 90 -1.04 19.88 -10.27
C THR A 90 -1.65 20.97 -11.14
N SER A 91 -2.02 20.63 -12.37
CA SER A 91 -2.66 21.55 -13.31
C SER A 91 -3.90 20.90 -13.90
N GLY A 92 -5.01 21.63 -13.96
CA GLY A 92 -6.27 21.14 -14.49
C GLY A 92 -7.47 21.89 -13.91
N THR A 93 -8.64 21.27 -14.00
CA THR A 93 -9.89 21.76 -13.42
C THR A 93 -10.41 20.82 -12.34
N THR A 94 -11.41 21.27 -11.59
CA THR A 94 -12.17 20.43 -10.66
C THR A 94 -12.82 19.26 -11.39
N ALA A 95 -12.76 18.08 -10.77
CA ALA A 95 -13.29 16.85 -11.32
C ALA A 95 -14.79 16.66 -11.00
N LEU A 96 -15.51 15.88 -11.80
CA LEU A 96 -16.93 15.53 -11.59
C LEU A 96 -17.16 14.89 -10.22
N TYR A 97 -16.25 14.02 -9.80
CA TYR A 97 -16.28 13.28 -8.53
C TYR A 97 -15.55 13.99 -7.38
N GLN A 98 -15.27 15.30 -7.49
CA GLN A 98 -14.52 16.06 -6.47
C GLN A 98 -15.17 15.97 -5.08
N THR A 99 -16.51 15.97 -5.00
CA THR A 99 -17.22 15.85 -3.71
C THR A 99 -16.85 14.56 -2.98
N ARG A 100 -16.75 13.43 -3.70
CA ARG A 100 -16.31 12.14 -3.13
C ARG A 100 -14.82 12.14 -2.81
N THR A 101 -14.01 12.79 -3.63
CA THR A 101 -12.58 12.97 -3.35
C THR A 101 -12.37 13.70 -2.02
N ASN A 102 -13.14 14.77 -1.77
CA ASN A 102 -13.07 15.52 -0.52
C ASN A 102 -13.60 14.73 0.69
N GLU A 103 -14.54 13.81 0.48
CA GLU A 103 -15.02 12.91 1.53
C GLU A 103 -13.94 11.89 1.94
N ILE A 104 -13.27 11.28 0.94
CA ILE A 104 -12.20 10.30 1.16
C ILE A 104 -10.95 10.99 1.73
N PHE A 105 -10.62 12.18 1.23
CA PHE A 105 -9.44 12.95 1.61
C PHE A 105 -9.82 14.34 2.15
N PRO A 106 -10.46 14.42 3.34
CA PRO A 106 -10.97 15.69 3.88
C PRO A 106 -9.88 16.71 4.22
N ASN A 107 -8.63 16.23 4.36
CA ASN A 107 -7.46 17.06 4.64
C ASN A 107 -6.59 17.31 3.41
N ALA A 108 -6.96 16.78 2.23
CA ALA A 108 -6.21 17.06 1.02
C ALA A 108 -6.37 18.56 0.67
N PRO A 109 -5.26 19.28 0.46
CA PRO A 109 -5.36 20.67 0.08
C PRO A 109 -6.11 20.78 -1.26
N SER A 110 -7.11 21.66 -1.33
CA SER A 110 -7.81 22.02 -2.57
C SER A 110 -6.95 22.85 -3.52
N ALA A 111 -5.64 22.96 -3.24
CA ALA A 111 -4.70 23.81 -3.93
C ALA A 111 -4.00 23.03 -5.04
N SER A 112 -3.68 23.73 -6.13
CA SER A 112 -2.81 23.26 -7.21
C SER A 112 -1.34 23.09 -6.77
N THR A 113 -1.01 23.31 -5.49
CA THR A 113 0.35 23.31 -4.96
C THR A 113 0.34 22.95 -3.46
N THR A 114 1.24 22.07 -3.02
CA THR A 114 1.44 21.76 -1.61
C THR A 114 2.18 22.88 -0.90
N SER A 115 1.81 23.22 0.33
CA SER A 115 2.61 24.12 1.18
C SER A 115 3.37 23.34 2.25
N GLY A 116 4.69 23.41 2.23
CA GLY A 116 5.69 23.21 3.31
C GLY A 116 5.58 22.05 4.32
N GLY A 117 4.55 21.21 4.33
CA GLY A 117 4.34 20.22 5.40
C GLY A 117 3.42 19.04 5.06
N ASN A 118 2.72 19.07 3.91
CA ASN A 118 1.91 17.95 3.41
C ASN A 118 2.26 17.69 1.93
N PRO A 119 3.06 16.67 1.57
CA PRO A 119 3.43 16.34 0.19
C PRO A 119 2.30 15.64 -0.58
N THR A 120 1.04 15.88 -0.21
CA THR A 120 -0.12 15.24 -0.82
C THR A 120 -0.87 16.27 -1.65
N ILE A 121 -1.11 15.95 -2.91
CA ILE A 121 -1.86 16.78 -3.86
C ILE A 121 -3.21 16.15 -4.18
N SER A 122 -4.23 16.98 -4.37
CA SER A 122 -5.40 16.57 -5.13
C SER A 122 -5.08 16.72 -6.62
N TRP A 123 -5.20 15.63 -7.38
CA TRP A 123 -4.97 15.68 -8.82
C TRP A 123 -6.09 16.47 -9.48
N LEU A 124 -5.72 17.59 -10.10
CA LEU A 124 -6.62 18.30 -11.00
C LEU A 124 -6.67 17.54 -12.33
N VAL A 125 -7.87 17.39 -12.89
CA VAL A 125 -8.09 16.64 -14.12
C VAL A 125 -8.04 17.58 -15.33
N ASN A 126 -7.57 17.10 -16.46
CA ASN A 126 -7.69 17.80 -17.74
C ASN A 126 -8.33 16.88 -18.79
N GLN A 127 -8.65 17.42 -19.97
CA GLN A 127 -9.31 16.67 -21.04
C GLN A 127 -8.52 15.42 -21.49
N GLY A 128 -7.19 15.42 -21.34
CA GLY A 128 -6.32 14.29 -21.66
C GLY A 128 -6.12 13.28 -20.53
N SER A 129 -6.69 13.51 -19.33
CA SER A 129 -6.47 12.66 -18.17
C SER A 129 -7.21 11.31 -18.21
N ASN A 130 -8.22 11.18 -19.08
CA ASN A 130 -8.99 9.97 -19.39
C ASN A 130 -9.43 9.09 -18.19
N ILE A 131 -9.64 9.69 -17.01
CA ILE A 131 -10.22 9.01 -15.82
C ILE A 131 -11.75 9.08 -15.82
N ASN A 132 -12.38 9.46 -16.93
CA ASN A 132 -13.84 9.74 -17.03
C ASN A 132 -14.40 10.66 -15.92
N ASN A 133 -13.51 11.37 -15.22
CA ASN A 133 -13.80 12.28 -14.12
C ASN A 133 -13.85 13.74 -14.59
N TYR A 134 -13.89 13.96 -15.91
CA TYR A 134 -14.04 15.28 -16.50
C TYR A 134 -15.52 15.63 -16.63
N ASN A 135 -15.91 16.80 -16.13
CA ASN A 135 -17.27 17.31 -16.28
C ASN A 135 -17.47 17.89 -17.69
N GLY A 136 -17.63 17.02 -18.68
CA GLY A 136 -17.94 17.38 -20.07
C GLY A 136 -19.44 17.33 -20.41
N SER A 137 -20.28 17.00 -19.43
CA SER A 137 -21.73 16.80 -19.56
C SER A 137 -22.50 17.85 -18.78
N ASP A 138 -23.76 18.10 -19.16
CA ASP A 138 -24.67 18.92 -18.35
C ASP A 138 -25.13 18.23 -17.05
N LYS A 139 -24.78 16.95 -16.85
CA LYS A 139 -25.15 16.16 -15.65
C LYS A 139 -24.17 16.41 -14.49
N THR A 140 -24.73 16.57 -13.30
CA THR A 140 -24.02 16.54 -12.02
C THR A 140 -23.90 15.09 -11.52
N LEU A 141 -23.00 14.84 -10.55
CA LEU A 141 -22.86 13.53 -9.91
C LEU A 141 -24.20 12.93 -9.43
N LYS A 142 -25.12 13.77 -8.94
CA LYS A 142 -26.43 13.34 -8.45
C LYS A 142 -27.39 12.84 -9.54
N GLU A 143 -27.08 13.15 -10.80
CA GLU A 143 -27.88 12.79 -11.97
C GLU A 143 -27.29 11.58 -12.72
N ILE A 144 -26.20 11.00 -12.19
CA ILE A 144 -25.53 9.82 -12.73
C ILE A 144 -26.02 8.60 -11.93
N THR A 145 -26.58 7.64 -12.64
CA THR A 145 -27.04 6.38 -12.08
C THR A 145 -26.00 5.28 -12.27
N LYS A 146 -26.16 4.14 -11.58
CA LYS A 146 -25.32 2.96 -11.77
C LYS A 146 -25.30 2.47 -13.24
N ILE A 147 -26.38 2.65 -13.99
CA ILE A 147 -26.46 2.24 -15.41
C ILE A 147 -25.76 3.22 -16.35
N ASP A 148 -25.59 4.48 -15.96
CA ASP A 148 -24.79 5.46 -16.71
C ASP A 148 -23.27 5.19 -16.57
N SER A 149 -22.85 4.17 -15.83
CA SER A 149 -21.43 3.87 -15.55
C SER A 149 -20.56 3.63 -16.79
N SER A 150 -21.13 3.25 -17.93
CA SER A 150 -20.39 3.17 -19.20
C SER A 150 -19.89 4.53 -19.71
N ASP A 151 -20.60 5.60 -19.38
CA ASP A 151 -20.36 6.94 -19.91
C ASP A 151 -19.56 7.81 -18.92
N TYR A 152 -19.64 7.50 -17.63
CA TYR A 152 -19.01 8.27 -16.55
C TYR A 152 -18.07 7.47 -15.65
N GLY A 153 -18.14 6.13 -15.69
CA GLY A 153 -17.33 5.25 -14.87
C GLY A 153 -16.07 4.75 -15.58
N LEU A 154 -15.31 3.94 -14.86
CA LEU A 154 -14.18 3.17 -15.40
C LEU A 154 -14.64 1.75 -15.67
N GLY A 155 -14.06 1.11 -16.67
CA GLY A 155 -14.25 -0.31 -16.94
C GLY A 155 -13.09 -0.89 -17.75
N PRO A 156 -13.12 -2.20 -18.05
CA PRO A 156 -12.11 -2.84 -18.88
C PRO A 156 -11.85 -2.05 -20.17
N GLY A 157 -10.57 -1.79 -20.46
CA GLY A 157 -10.12 -0.98 -21.60
C GLY A 157 -9.90 0.51 -21.29
N SER A 158 -10.39 0.98 -20.14
CA SER A 158 -10.12 2.34 -19.67
C SER A 158 -8.63 2.54 -19.38
N ASN A 159 -8.12 3.74 -19.63
CA ASN A 159 -6.71 4.08 -19.48
C ASN A 159 -6.60 5.59 -19.36
N GLY A 160 -5.47 6.12 -18.88
CA GLY A 160 -5.32 7.57 -18.83
C GLY A 160 -4.00 8.06 -18.29
N ILE A 161 -3.94 9.37 -18.05
CA ILE A 161 -2.71 10.07 -17.69
C ILE A 161 -2.97 11.00 -16.50
N LEU A 162 -2.10 10.89 -15.52
CA LEU A 162 -2.04 11.74 -14.34
C LEU A 162 -0.76 12.57 -14.42
N LYS A 163 -0.87 13.91 -14.33
CA LYS A 163 0.31 14.81 -14.30
C LYS A 163 0.44 15.64 -13.02
N PHE A 164 1.66 15.70 -12.50
CA PHE A 164 2.06 16.56 -11.39
C PHE A 164 3.46 17.11 -11.61
N THR A 165 3.83 18.16 -10.89
CA THR A 165 5.13 18.81 -11.01
C THR A 165 5.82 18.81 -9.67
N VAL A 166 7.07 18.35 -9.63
CA VAL A 166 7.97 18.52 -8.49
C VAL A 166 8.66 19.87 -8.61
N VAL A 167 8.53 20.70 -7.58
CA VAL A 167 9.07 22.06 -7.53
C VAL A 167 10.04 22.17 -6.35
N PRO A 168 11.36 22.06 -6.60
CA PRO A 168 12.35 22.29 -5.56
C PRO A 168 12.24 23.71 -4.98
N THR A 169 12.38 23.85 -3.67
CA THR A 169 12.45 25.18 -3.01
C THR A 169 13.73 25.92 -3.41
N ASN A 170 14.80 25.18 -3.67
CA ASN A 170 16.03 25.68 -4.31
C ASN A 170 16.15 25.07 -5.70
N PRO A 171 16.07 25.85 -6.79
CA PRO A 171 16.15 25.35 -8.17
C PRO A 171 17.41 24.54 -8.48
N ASP A 172 18.52 24.85 -7.80
CA ASP A 172 19.81 24.17 -8.00
C ASP A 172 19.97 22.93 -7.10
N ALA A 173 19.01 22.64 -6.21
CA ALA A 173 19.07 21.46 -5.36
C ALA A 173 18.73 20.20 -6.16
N GLN A 174 19.59 19.19 -6.03
CA GLN A 174 19.27 17.85 -6.44
C GLN A 174 18.36 17.21 -5.40
N LEU A 175 17.20 16.72 -5.83
CA LEU A 175 16.26 16.01 -4.97
C LEU A 175 16.20 14.56 -5.41
N ASN A 176 16.34 13.63 -4.46
CA ASN A 176 15.98 12.23 -4.66
C ASN A 176 14.70 12.00 -3.88
N LEU A 177 13.61 11.69 -4.57
CA LEU A 177 12.32 11.47 -3.94
C LEU A 177 11.92 10.00 -4.11
N ARG A 178 11.41 9.44 -3.02
CA ARG A 178 10.62 8.20 -3.05
C ARG A 178 9.16 8.58 -3.06
N PHE A 179 8.42 7.97 -3.97
CA PHE A 179 6.98 8.09 -4.09
C PHE A 179 6.35 6.77 -3.67
N THR A 180 5.39 6.83 -2.76
CA THR A 180 4.56 5.69 -2.39
C THR A 180 3.14 5.94 -2.90
N THR A 181 2.57 4.91 -3.52
CA THR A 181 1.25 4.96 -4.13
C THR A 181 0.27 4.06 -3.38
N VAL A 182 -1.00 4.41 -3.32
CA VAL A 182 -2.03 3.55 -2.71
C VAL A 182 -3.27 3.59 -3.59
N LEU A 183 -3.65 2.42 -4.12
CA LEU A 183 -4.91 2.20 -4.82
C LEU A 183 -5.92 1.58 -3.85
N LYS A 184 -7.11 2.17 -3.73
CA LYS A 184 -8.20 1.65 -2.88
C LYS A 184 -9.54 1.68 -3.60
N GLY A 185 -10.35 0.66 -3.34
CA GLY A 185 -11.75 0.59 -3.78
C GLY A 185 -12.72 1.00 -2.68
N TYR A 186 -13.85 1.59 -3.08
CA TYR A 186 -14.94 2.00 -2.22
C TYR A 186 -16.28 1.58 -2.82
N SER A 187 -17.22 1.15 -1.98
CA SER A 187 -18.59 0.88 -2.38
C SER A 187 -19.51 2.03 -1.96
N ALA A 188 -20.48 2.34 -2.82
CA ALA A 188 -21.56 3.27 -2.55
C ALA A 188 -22.90 2.55 -2.45
N ASP A 189 -23.82 3.13 -1.69
CA ASP A 189 -25.22 2.70 -1.64
C ASP A 189 -26.03 3.39 -2.74
N TYR A 190 -26.91 2.64 -3.39
CA TYR A 190 -27.81 3.13 -4.42
C TYR A 190 -29.27 2.91 -4.01
N ASP A 191 -30.16 3.79 -4.47
CA ASP A 191 -31.59 3.60 -4.33
C ASP A 191 -32.15 2.64 -5.41
N ASP A 192 -33.46 2.38 -5.35
CA ASP A 192 -34.14 1.46 -6.26
C ASP A 192 -34.11 1.94 -7.73
N ASP A 193 -33.94 3.24 -7.95
CA ASP A 193 -33.83 3.86 -9.27
C ASP A 193 -32.36 3.91 -9.77
N GLY A 194 -31.42 3.43 -8.95
CA GLY A 194 -30.00 3.34 -9.28
C GLY A 194 -29.22 4.65 -9.07
N TYR A 195 -29.80 5.66 -8.43
CA TYR A 195 -29.08 6.87 -8.01
C TYR A 195 -28.30 6.60 -6.74
N GLU A 196 -27.13 7.21 -6.61
CA GLU A 196 -26.35 7.10 -5.38
C GLU A 196 -27.05 7.80 -4.21
N ILE A 197 -27.14 7.14 -3.06
CA ILE A 197 -27.65 7.72 -1.82
C ILE A 197 -26.55 8.60 -1.20
N ASP A 198 -26.45 9.84 -1.68
CA ASP A 198 -25.32 10.73 -1.37
C ASP A 198 -25.18 11.20 0.09
N THR A 199 -26.22 10.96 0.89
CA THR A 199 -26.23 11.20 2.34
C THR A 199 -25.49 10.13 3.13
N LYS A 200 -25.16 9.00 2.52
CA LYS A 200 -24.37 7.93 3.13
C LYS A 200 -22.90 8.06 2.73
N ALA A 201 -22.05 7.73 3.69
CA ALA A 201 -20.61 7.71 3.47
C ALA A 201 -20.21 6.52 2.59
N LEU A 202 -19.17 6.69 1.80
CA LEU A 202 -18.53 5.59 1.10
C LEU A 202 -17.97 4.57 2.10
N THR A 203 -18.01 3.29 1.73
CA THR A 203 -17.46 2.21 2.54
C THR A 203 -16.17 1.69 1.91
N ASP A 204 -15.07 1.73 2.65
CA ASP A 204 -13.80 1.12 2.25
C ASP A 204 -13.97 -0.38 1.98
N ILE A 205 -13.48 -0.83 0.83
CA ILE A 205 -13.47 -2.25 0.50
C ILE A 205 -12.27 -2.90 1.18
N SER A 206 -12.56 -3.72 2.20
CA SER A 206 -11.54 -4.50 2.93
C SER A 206 -11.39 -5.93 2.43
N ASP A 207 -12.23 -6.36 1.48
CA ASP A 207 -12.14 -7.71 0.90
C ASP A 207 -10.80 -7.88 0.17
N GLU A 208 -10.02 -8.87 0.62
CA GLU A 208 -8.69 -9.14 0.07
C GLU A 208 -8.72 -9.57 -1.39
N ASN A 209 -9.78 -10.25 -1.85
CA ASN A 209 -9.88 -10.67 -3.26
C ASN A 209 -10.18 -9.46 -4.15
N ILE A 210 -11.09 -8.57 -3.74
CA ILE A 210 -11.37 -7.35 -4.51
C ILE A 210 -10.12 -6.47 -4.60
N ASN A 211 -9.42 -6.25 -3.47
CA ASN A 211 -8.18 -5.48 -3.47
C ASN A 211 -7.07 -6.13 -4.30
N ARG A 212 -7.02 -7.46 -4.31
CA ARG A 212 -6.11 -8.24 -5.16
C ARG A 212 -6.41 -8.01 -6.64
N TYR A 213 -7.67 -8.09 -7.05
CA TYR A 213 -8.08 -7.84 -8.44
C TYR A 213 -7.85 -6.38 -8.84
N LEU A 214 -8.13 -5.40 -7.99
CA LEU A 214 -7.81 -4.00 -8.25
C LEU A 214 -6.33 -3.82 -8.61
N SER A 215 -5.45 -4.52 -7.90
CA SER A 215 -3.99 -4.44 -8.10
C SER A 215 -3.49 -5.11 -9.38
N GLY A 216 -4.23 -6.07 -9.95
CA GLY A 216 -3.92 -6.68 -11.25
C GLY A 216 -4.61 -6.00 -12.42
N HIS A 217 -5.76 -5.37 -12.19
CA HIS A 217 -6.59 -4.83 -13.26
C HIS A 217 -6.43 -3.32 -13.44
N ILE A 218 -6.03 -2.54 -12.44
CA ILE A 218 -5.73 -1.11 -12.60
C ILE A 218 -4.26 -0.89 -12.28
N LEU A 219 -3.45 -0.77 -13.34
CA LEU A 219 -2.00 -0.75 -13.26
C LEU A 219 -1.47 0.64 -13.56
N PHE A 220 -0.47 1.08 -12.81
CA PHE A 220 0.14 2.40 -12.94
C PHE A 220 1.59 2.31 -13.40
N PHE A 221 2.03 3.33 -14.13
CA PHE A 221 3.36 3.46 -14.69
C PHE A 221 3.83 4.89 -14.54
N TYR A 222 5.13 5.11 -14.45
CA TYR A 222 5.72 6.44 -14.48
C TYR A 222 6.62 6.60 -15.71
N GLU A 223 6.68 7.83 -16.20
CA GLU A 223 7.58 8.20 -17.28
C GLU A 223 8.99 8.48 -16.73
N LEU A 224 9.97 7.70 -17.17
CA LEU A 224 11.39 7.95 -16.90
C LEU A 224 12.07 8.50 -18.15
N ARG A 225 12.60 9.73 -18.04
CA ARG A 225 13.34 10.38 -19.14
C ARG A 225 14.84 10.25 -18.92
N ASP A 226 15.54 9.74 -19.93
CA ASP A 226 17.00 9.72 -20.02
C ASP A 226 17.44 10.40 -21.33
N GLY A 227 17.80 11.68 -21.23
CA GLY A 227 18.08 12.52 -22.40
C GLY A 227 16.85 12.67 -23.30
N SER A 228 16.94 12.18 -24.54
CA SER A 228 15.82 12.15 -25.50
C SER A 228 14.98 10.87 -25.43
N ASN A 229 15.41 9.88 -24.65
CA ASN A 229 14.71 8.62 -24.52
C ASN A 229 13.68 8.71 -23.40
N THR A 230 12.49 8.21 -23.69
CA THR A 230 11.41 8.09 -22.73
C THR A 230 11.13 6.60 -22.54
N ASN A 231 11.19 6.13 -21.31
CA ASN A 231 10.77 4.79 -20.93
C ASN A 231 9.52 4.89 -20.06
N ILE A 232 8.55 4.01 -20.27
CA ILE A 232 7.41 3.85 -19.37
C ILE A 232 7.68 2.64 -18.48
N VAL A 233 7.70 2.85 -17.16
CA VAL A 233 8.09 1.83 -16.17
C VAL A 233 6.92 1.58 -15.22
N MET A 234 6.55 0.32 -15.01
CA MET A 234 5.50 -0.06 -14.07
C MET A 234 5.86 0.34 -12.64
N ILE A 235 4.88 0.85 -11.90
CA ILE A 235 4.99 1.03 -10.46
C ILE A 235 4.77 -0.33 -9.81
N GLU A 236 5.86 -1.05 -9.56
CA GLU A 236 5.84 -2.29 -8.79
C GLU A 236 5.87 -2.00 -7.29
N ASN A 237 5.25 -2.87 -6.48
CA ASN A 237 5.26 -2.78 -5.01
C ASN A 237 4.79 -1.45 -4.43
N ASN A 238 3.96 -0.70 -5.17
CA ASN A 238 3.40 0.57 -4.73
C ASN A 238 4.44 1.68 -4.46
N GLU A 239 5.64 1.59 -5.05
CA GLU A 239 6.65 2.63 -4.88
C GLU A 239 7.53 2.83 -6.12
N PHE A 240 8.05 4.05 -6.27
CA PHE A 240 9.08 4.35 -7.26
C PHE A 240 9.95 5.51 -6.78
N GLU A 241 11.15 5.61 -7.36
CA GLU A 241 12.12 6.65 -7.00
C GLU A 241 12.53 7.45 -8.22
N MET A 242 12.67 8.76 -8.05
CA MET A 242 13.14 9.65 -9.12
C MET A 242 14.04 10.75 -8.55
N SER A 243 15.03 11.12 -9.37
CA SER A 243 15.90 12.26 -9.11
C SER A 243 15.46 13.47 -9.93
N PHE A 244 15.47 14.64 -9.30
CA PHE A 244 15.05 15.90 -9.90
C PHE A 244 16.13 16.96 -9.76
N THR A 245 16.20 17.84 -10.75
CA THR A 245 16.97 19.08 -10.71
C THR A 245 16.11 20.16 -11.36
N GLY A 246 15.82 21.22 -10.61
CA GLY A 246 14.82 22.22 -11.01
C GLY A 246 13.39 21.67 -11.07
N GLU A 247 12.49 22.52 -11.56
CA GLU A 247 11.07 22.20 -11.70
C GLU A 247 10.85 21.16 -12.81
N THR A 248 10.21 20.04 -12.45
CA THR A 248 10.05 18.89 -13.36
C THR A 248 8.63 18.35 -13.34
N GLU A 249 7.98 18.26 -14.50
CA GLU A 249 6.69 17.58 -14.67
C GLU A 249 6.92 16.07 -14.72
N VAL A 250 6.16 15.34 -13.90
CA VAL A 250 6.09 13.88 -13.84
C VAL A 250 4.75 13.45 -14.44
N THR A 251 4.81 12.46 -15.33
CA THR A 251 3.66 11.85 -15.97
C THR A 251 3.51 10.42 -15.46
N LEU A 252 2.34 10.10 -14.93
CA LEU A 252 1.93 8.73 -14.63
C LEU A 252 0.91 8.28 -15.66
N TYR A 253 1.09 7.08 -16.20
CA TYR A 253 0.11 6.40 -17.03
C TYR A 253 -0.62 5.39 -16.17
N TRP A 254 -1.87 5.09 -16.53
CA TRP A 254 -2.57 3.96 -15.96
C TRP A 254 -3.42 3.27 -17.00
N VAL A 255 -3.62 1.96 -16.83
CA VAL A 255 -4.43 1.14 -17.73
C VAL A 255 -5.25 0.12 -16.96
N TRP A 256 -6.43 -0.16 -17.49
CA TRP A 256 -7.21 -1.35 -17.24
C TRP A 256 -7.26 -2.18 -18.53
N PRO A 257 -6.47 -3.27 -18.66
CA PRO A 257 -6.50 -4.07 -19.87
C PRO A 257 -7.90 -4.64 -20.14
N GLU A 258 -8.41 -4.45 -21.36
CA GLU A 258 -9.78 -4.79 -21.73
C GLU A 258 -10.07 -6.29 -21.66
N THR A 259 -9.11 -7.11 -22.07
CA THR A 259 -9.24 -8.56 -22.06
C THR A 259 -7.90 -9.22 -21.75
N LEU A 260 -7.95 -10.47 -21.28
CA LEU A 260 -6.76 -11.32 -21.16
C LEU A 260 -5.94 -11.36 -22.46
N ARG A 261 -6.61 -11.35 -23.63
CA ARG A 261 -5.92 -11.37 -24.93
C ARG A 261 -5.06 -10.14 -25.16
N ASN A 262 -5.47 -8.96 -24.68
CA ASN A 262 -4.66 -7.74 -24.79
C ASN A 262 -3.33 -7.90 -24.04
N ILE A 263 -3.36 -8.51 -22.86
CA ILE A 263 -2.15 -8.81 -22.07
C ILE A 263 -1.27 -9.85 -22.78
N LEU A 264 -1.86 -10.98 -23.20
CA LEU A 264 -1.10 -12.07 -23.82
C LEU A 264 -0.46 -11.67 -25.16
N ASN A 265 -1.14 -10.84 -25.96
CA ASN A 265 -0.62 -10.35 -27.24
C ASN A 265 0.29 -9.13 -27.13
N ARG A 266 0.34 -8.46 -25.95
CA ARG A 266 0.96 -7.13 -25.80
C ARG A 266 0.33 -6.14 -26.79
N ASN A 267 -0.98 -5.99 -26.66
CA ASN A 267 -1.74 -4.99 -27.38
C ASN A 267 -2.73 -4.31 -26.42
N ILE A 268 -2.18 -3.57 -25.46
CA ILE A 268 -2.94 -2.91 -24.39
C ILE A 268 -3.24 -1.47 -24.82
N THR A 269 -4.53 -1.17 -24.98
CA THR A 269 -5.00 0.17 -25.34
C THR A 269 -4.55 1.20 -24.30
N GLY A 270 -4.01 2.33 -24.76
CA GLY A 270 -3.52 3.39 -23.89
C GLY A 270 -2.08 3.22 -23.38
N LEU A 271 -1.39 2.12 -23.75
CA LEU A 271 0.00 1.87 -23.37
C LEU A 271 0.82 1.41 -24.59
N ASP A 272 1.37 2.37 -25.34
CA ASP A 272 2.17 2.13 -26.55
C ASP A 272 3.68 1.96 -26.26
N ASP A 273 4.01 1.33 -25.12
CA ASP A 273 5.38 0.98 -24.75
C ASP A 273 5.51 -0.54 -24.62
N SER A 274 6.37 -1.14 -25.44
CA SER A 274 6.54 -2.60 -25.48
C SER A 274 7.15 -3.17 -24.20
N SER A 275 8.01 -2.42 -23.51
CA SER A 275 8.62 -2.84 -22.24
C SER A 275 7.58 -2.84 -21.14
N ALA A 276 6.79 -1.78 -21.01
CA ALA A 276 5.69 -1.69 -20.05
C ALA A 276 4.64 -2.80 -20.28
N GLN A 277 4.29 -3.09 -21.54
CA GLN A 277 3.39 -4.21 -21.85
C GLN A 277 3.99 -5.58 -21.51
N ASN A 278 5.32 -5.75 -21.63
CA ASN A 278 5.99 -6.97 -21.17
C ASN A 278 5.97 -7.10 -19.63
N GLU A 279 6.04 -5.99 -18.88
CA GLU A 279 5.94 -5.98 -17.42
C GLU A 279 4.57 -6.46 -16.95
N ILE A 280 3.47 -5.96 -17.55
CA ILE A 280 2.10 -6.46 -17.25
C ILE A 280 2.01 -7.97 -17.49
N ARG A 281 2.54 -8.44 -18.62
CA ARG A 281 2.51 -9.85 -18.96
C ARG A 281 3.35 -10.68 -17.98
N LYS A 282 4.53 -10.21 -17.58
CA LYS A 282 5.35 -10.84 -16.53
C LYS A 282 4.60 -10.92 -15.21
N LEU A 283 3.93 -9.84 -14.81
CA LEU A 283 3.13 -9.77 -13.59
C LEU A 283 2.00 -10.81 -13.62
N LEU A 284 1.27 -10.95 -14.74
CA LEU A 284 0.23 -11.98 -14.90
C LEU A 284 0.77 -13.40 -14.67
N PHE A 285 1.94 -13.72 -15.22
CA PHE A 285 2.52 -15.07 -15.09
C PHE A 285 3.17 -15.33 -13.73
N ALA A 286 3.70 -14.29 -13.10
CA ALA A 286 4.26 -14.34 -11.75
C ALA A 286 3.15 -14.47 -10.69
N HIS A 287 2.05 -13.74 -10.89
CA HIS A 287 0.98 -13.52 -9.93
C HIS A 287 -0.41 -13.62 -10.58
N PRO A 288 -0.78 -14.78 -11.15
CA PRO A 288 -2.07 -14.97 -11.82
C PRO A 288 -3.27 -14.68 -10.91
N GLU A 289 -3.12 -14.83 -9.59
CA GLU A 289 -4.13 -14.48 -8.60
C GLU A 289 -4.54 -13.01 -8.59
N LEU A 290 -3.71 -12.10 -9.12
CA LEU A 290 -4.05 -10.68 -9.25
C LEU A 290 -5.05 -10.43 -10.38
N PHE A 291 -5.10 -11.30 -11.37
CA PHE A 291 -5.86 -11.07 -12.60
C PHE A 291 -7.04 -12.03 -12.76
N LEU A 292 -6.95 -13.23 -12.18
CA LEU A 292 -7.83 -14.34 -12.50
C LEU A 292 -8.68 -14.72 -11.30
N GLU A 293 -9.99 -14.55 -11.43
CA GLU A 293 -10.95 -15.10 -10.48
C GLU A 293 -11.31 -16.53 -10.88
N ARG A 294 -10.72 -17.47 -10.16
CA ARG A 294 -10.96 -18.88 -10.41
C ARG A 294 -12.40 -19.27 -10.06
N THR A 295 -13.07 -19.91 -11.01
CA THR A 295 -14.33 -20.61 -10.78
C THR A 295 -14.14 -22.13 -10.66
N GLY A 296 -14.87 -22.74 -9.73
CA GLY A 296 -14.86 -24.18 -9.48
C GLY A 296 -13.85 -24.64 -8.41
N THR A 297 -13.96 -25.92 -8.02
CA THR A 297 -13.08 -26.54 -7.03
C THR A 297 -11.83 -27.07 -7.73
N PRO A 298 -10.61 -26.68 -7.31
CA PRO A 298 -9.39 -27.20 -7.91
C PRO A 298 -9.25 -28.69 -7.56
N SER A 299 -8.67 -29.46 -8.47
CA SER A 299 -8.23 -30.83 -8.18
C SER A 299 -7.11 -30.84 -7.12
N ASP A 300 -6.31 -29.77 -7.07
CA ASP A 300 -5.29 -29.53 -6.07
C ASP A 300 -5.33 -28.05 -5.64
N SER A 301 -5.81 -27.79 -4.42
CA SER A 301 -5.90 -26.43 -3.88
C SER A 301 -4.54 -25.79 -3.61
N SER A 302 -3.47 -26.57 -3.54
CA SER A 302 -2.11 -26.05 -3.33
C SER A 302 -1.50 -25.42 -4.59
N LYS A 303 -2.12 -25.66 -5.75
CA LYS A 303 -1.60 -25.30 -7.08
C LYS A 303 -2.68 -24.73 -8.00
N PRO A 304 -3.32 -23.62 -7.58
CA PRO A 304 -4.55 -23.13 -8.21
C PRO A 304 -4.38 -22.67 -9.67
N TYR A 305 -3.15 -22.32 -10.08
CA TYR A 305 -2.84 -21.71 -11.37
C TYR A 305 -1.72 -22.43 -12.15
N ASP A 306 -1.36 -23.66 -11.78
CA ASP A 306 -0.18 -24.38 -12.30
C ASP A 306 -0.05 -24.47 -13.82
N GLU A 307 -1.18 -24.49 -14.53
CA GLU A 307 -1.21 -24.54 -16.00
C GLU A 307 -0.86 -23.21 -16.67
N ILE A 308 -0.92 -22.08 -15.95
CA ILE A 308 -0.51 -20.75 -16.42
C ILE A 308 0.79 -20.28 -15.76
N SER A 309 1.06 -20.66 -14.51
CA SER A 309 2.27 -20.25 -13.80
C SER A 309 3.55 -20.80 -14.46
N ILE A 310 4.56 -19.95 -14.56
CA ILE A 310 5.83 -20.28 -15.23
C ILE A 310 6.96 -20.31 -14.20
N ALA A 311 7.70 -21.42 -14.15
CA ALA A 311 8.81 -21.58 -13.19
C ALA A 311 9.98 -20.60 -13.43
N SER A 312 10.18 -20.16 -14.67
CA SER A 312 11.21 -19.19 -15.05
C SER A 312 10.63 -18.15 -16.00
N LEU A 313 10.49 -16.91 -15.52
CA LEU A 313 9.86 -15.79 -16.21
C LEU A 313 10.76 -15.15 -17.27
N THR A 314 11.34 -15.97 -18.16
CA THR A 314 12.03 -15.48 -19.35
C THR A 314 11.02 -15.09 -20.42
N ASP A 315 11.38 -14.14 -21.28
CA ASP A 315 10.51 -13.70 -22.38
C ASP A 315 10.18 -14.86 -23.34
N GLU A 316 11.09 -15.81 -23.52
CA GLU A 316 10.88 -17.03 -24.31
C GLU A 316 9.80 -17.93 -23.70
N ASN A 317 9.90 -18.24 -22.41
CA ASN A 317 8.92 -19.09 -21.73
C ASN A 317 7.55 -18.43 -21.68
N ILE A 318 7.50 -17.13 -21.35
CA ILE A 318 6.28 -16.32 -21.36
C ILE A 318 5.64 -16.33 -22.75
N SER A 319 6.45 -16.20 -23.80
CA SER A 319 5.99 -16.25 -25.18
C SER A 319 5.37 -17.59 -25.53
N SER A 320 6.06 -18.69 -25.22
CA SER A 320 5.58 -20.05 -25.47
C SER A 320 4.26 -20.35 -24.75
N VAL A 321 4.15 -20.04 -23.46
CA VAL A 321 2.93 -20.32 -22.69
C VAL A 321 1.75 -19.46 -23.16
N SER A 322 2.00 -18.19 -23.50
CA SER A 322 0.91 -17.35 -24.01
C SER A 322 0.42 -17.83 -25.38
N GLU A 323 1.30 -18.26 -26.26
CA GLU A 323 0.91 -18.83 -27.56
C GLU A 323 0.10 -20.12 -27.37
N ASP A 324 0.52 -21.00 -26.46
CA ASP A 324 -0.22 -22.22 -26.11
C ASP A 324 -1.61 -21.89 -25.53
N ILE A 325 -1.75 -20.88 -24.67
CA ILE A 325 -3.05 -20.40 -24.18
C ILE A 325 -3.90 -19.86 -25.32
N LEU A 326 -3.35 -18.97 -26.16
CA LEU A 326 -4.08 -18.30 -27.25
C LEU A 326 -4.54 -19.27 -28.34
N THR A 327 -3.77 -20.34 -28.61
CA THR A 327 -4.07 -21.33 -29.66
C THR A 327 -4.89 -22.50 -29.16
N THR A 328 -4.80 -22.85 -27.87
CA THR A 328 -5.60 -23.92 -27.27
C THR A 328 -6.95 -23.37 -26.79
N THR A 329 -8.02 -23.57 -27.58
CA THR A 329 -9.38 -23.06 -27.30
C THR A 329 -9.82 -23.27 -25.84
N LYS A 330 -9.67 -24.48 -25.30
CA LYS A 330 -10.08 -24.79 -23.91
C LYS A 330 -9.28 -24.02 -22.85
N LYS A 331 -7.99 -23.76 -23.09
CA LYS A 331 -7.15 -22.97 -22.18
C LYS A 331 -7.55 -21.50 -22.25
N TYR A 332 -7.70 -20.97 -23.46
CA TYR A 332 -8.14 -19.59 -23.64
C TYR A 332 -9.51 -19.36 -22.98
N GLU A 333 -10.52 -20.17 -23.29
CA GLU A 333 -11.87 -20.04 -22.72
C GLU A 333 -11.86 -20.06 -21.18
N LYS A 334 -11.06 -20.96 -20.59
CA LYS A 334 -10.88 -21.07 -19.13
C LYS A 334 -10.30 -19.79 -18.54
N TYR A 335 -9.16 -19.33 -19.04
CA TYR A 335 -8.46 -18.19 -18.44
C TYR A 335 -9.10 -16.86 -18.77
N SER A 336 -9.63 -16.68 -19.98
CA SER A 336 -10.40 -15.48 -20.32
C SER A 336 -11.68 -15.42 -19.49
N GLY A 337 -12.31 -16.56 -19.21
CA GLY A 337 -13.45 -16.64 -18.30
C GLY A 337 -13.09 -16.18 -16.89
N TRP A 338 -11.95 -16.63 -16.34
CA TRP A 338 -11.49 -16.20 -15.01
C TRP A 338 -11.09 -14.72 -14.96
N TYR A 339 -10.49 -14.19 -16.03
CA TYR A 339 -10.19 -12.77 -16.15
C TYR A 339 -11.48 -11.92 -16.12
N ASN A 340 -12.45 -12.27 -16.98
CA ASN A 340 -13.72 -11.57 -17.06
C ASN A 340 -14.54 -11.67 -15.76
N ASN A 341 -14.41 -12.78 -15.02
CA ASN A 341 -15.05 -12.89 -13.71
C ASN A 341 -14.44 -11.91 -12.70
N ALA A 342 -13.11 -11.76 -12.69
CA ALA A 342 -12.45 -10.77 -11.84
C ALA A 342 -12.91 -9.34 -12.20
N ASP A 343 -12.99 -9.01 -13.50
CA ASP A 343 -13.55 -7.73 -13.97
C ASP A 343 -14.99 -7.52 -13.47
N GLN A 344 -15.84 -8.54 -13.60
CA GLN A 344 -17.24 -8.49 -13.15
C GLN A 344 -17.32 -8.30 -11.64
N THR A 345 -16.52 -9.03 -10.86
CA THR A 345 -16.46 -8.91 -9.40
C THR A 345 -16.02 -7.51 -8.97
N LEU A 346 -15.06 -6.90 -9.68
CA LEU A 346 -14.71 -5.49 -9.50
C LEU A 346 -15.90 -4.58 -9.79
N GLY A 347 -16.54 -4.70 -10.95
CA GLY A 347 -17.68 -3.87 -11.35
C GLY A 347 -18.92 -4.01 -10.45
N ASP A 348 -19.13 -5.18 -9.84
CA ASP A 348 -20.24 -5.42 -8.93
C ASP A 348 -19.99 -4.87 -7.52
N SER A 349 -18.72 -4.79 -7.10
CA SER A 349 -18.36 -4.49 -5.71
C SER A 349 -17.77 -3.09 -5.52
N VAL A 350 -17.12 -2.53 -6.55
CA VAL A 350 -16.38 -1.27 -6.49
C VAL A 350 -17.17 -0.19 -7.21
N SER A 351 -17.60 0.84 -6.48
CA SER A 351 -18.26 2.03 -7.03
C SER A 351 -17.26 3.12 -7.39
N TYR A 352 -16.20 3.27 -6.58
CA TYR A 352 -15.18 4.28 -6.74
C TYR A 352 -13.80 3.69 -6.47
N VAL A 353 -12.80 4.21 -7.17
CA VAL A 353 -11.38 3.96 -6.88
C VAL A 353 -10.70 5.26 -6.50
N SER A 354 -9.82 5.21 -5.51
CA SER A 354 -8.93 6.31 -5.17
C SER A 354 -7.48 5.91 -5.39
N PHE A 355 -6.69 6.84 -5.89
CA PHE A 355 -5.25 6.70 -6.05
C PHE A 355 -4.57 7.83 -5.29
N GLU A 356 -3.84 7.47 -4.24
CA GLU A 356 -3.06 8.39 -3.42
C GLU A 356 -1.59 8.27 -3.78
N LEU A 357 -0.88 9.40 -3.86
CA LEU A 357 0.56 9.46 -4.03
C LEU A 357 1.14 10.37 -2.95
N THR A 358 2.13 9.83 -2.23
CA THR A 358 2.88 10.55 -1.20
C THR A 358 4.35 10.59 -1.60
N ALA A 359 4.95 11.77 -1.51
CA ALA A 359 6.37 11.96 -1.80
C ALA A 359 7.17 12.22 -0.53
N GLU A 360 8.34 11.61 -0.42
CA GLU A 360 9.28 11.86 0.67
C GLU A 360 10.72 11.91 0.16
N LEU A 361 11.59 12.61 0.89
CA LEU A 361 13.02 12.62 0.58
C LEU A 361 13.59 11.22 0.78
N ASN A 362 14.25 10.72 -0.25
CA ASN A 362 15.05 9.52 -0.12
C ASN A 362 16.44 9.89 0.41
N ASN A 363 16.60 9.83 1.73
CA ASN A 363 17.86 10.09 2.43
C ASN A 363 18.74 8.84 2.50
N SER A 364 18.68 7.93 1.53
CA SER A 364 19.74 6.94 1.33
C SER A 364 21.02 7.70 1.01
N ILE A 365 21.76 8.04 2.08
CA ILE A 365 23.11 8.57 2.06
C ILE A 365 23.96 7.54 1.33
N GLU A 366 24.56 7.97 0.21
CA GLU A 366 25.72 7.41 -0.51
C GLU A 366 25.97 5.90 -0.48
#